data_AF-A0A1V9EHV4-F1
#
_entry.id   AF-A0A1V9EHV4-F1
#
_cell.length_a   1.000
_cell.length_b   1.000
_cell.length_c   1.000
_cell.angle_alpha   90.00
_cell.angle_beta   90.00
_cell.angle_gamma   90.00
#
_symmetry.space_group_name_H-M   'P 1'
#
loop_
_entity.id
_entity.type
_entity.pdbx_description
1 polymer ?
#
loop_
_entity_poly.entity_id
_entity_poly.type
_entity_poly.pdbx_seq_one_letter_code
_entity_poly.pdbx_strand_id
1 'polypeptide(L)'
;MQKISKTPNQVAEQIERWFLMYHKAERSSFNGSEPFTIFNQLYFEKQNQLISRVEFNKKEIPVLVLSLNTNEFILNTTERFIHIDNSGITSLFYKDFDGNRGFKAFGPGQMDNRTIVNIKTEGKLAEFGLKKKDGEVIYWPVPTGKPGFAFWNITDKFRIIGRRYVIKPEE
;
A
#
# COMPACT_ATOMS: atom_id res chain seq x y z
N MET A 1 13.94 22.40 4.52
CA MET A 1 12.78 21.94 5.32
C MET A 1 13.31 21.09 6.46
N GLN A 2 12.95 21.39 7.71
CA GLN A 2 13.45 20.64 8.87
C GLN A 2 12.82 19.24 8.88
N LYS A 3 13.65 18.19 9.04
CA LYS A 3 13.14 16.82 9.18
C LYS A 3 12.70 16.56 10.62
N ILE A 4 11.63 15.80 10.78
CA ILE A 4 11.02 15.41 12.05
C ILE A 4 11.51 14.01 12.40
N SER A 5 12.04 13.85 13.61
CA SER A 5 12.44 12.52 14.12
C SER A 5 11.19 11.75 14.55
N LYS A 6 11.09 10.49 14.12
CA LYS A 6 10.03 9.56 14.56
C LYS A 6 10.60 8.17 14.81
N THR A 7 10.02 7.42 15.73
CA THR A 7 10.31 5.98 15.87
C THR A 7 9.52 5.17 14.83
N PRO A 8 9.89 3.91 14.54
CA PRO A 8 9.10 3.03 13.68
C PRO A 8 7.64 2.94 14.12
N ASN A 9 7.38 2.77 15.42
CA ASN A 9 6.03 2.71 15.99
C ASN A 9 5.25 4.00 15.69
N GLN A 10 5.86 5.17 15.88
CA GLN A 10 5.22 6.46 15.57
C GLN A 10 4.94 6.68 14.07
N VAL A 11 5.68 6.00 13.18
CA VAL A 11 5.39 5.99 11.74
C VAL A 11 4.26 5.01 11.44
N ALA A 12 4.27 3.83 12.06
CA ALA A 12 3.23 2.82 11.90
C ALA A 12 1.87 3.35 12.36
N GLU A 13 1.79 3.94 13.56
CA GLU A 13 0.60 4.62 14.07
C GLU A 13 0.10 5.72 13.14
N GLN A 14 1.03 6.48 12.53
CA GLN A 14 0.68 7.55 11.61
C GLN A 14 0.07 7.02 10.31
N ILE A 15 0.62 5.94 9.76
CA ILE A 15 0.10 5.24 8.58
C ILE A 15 -1.28 4.66 8.88
N GLU A 16 -1.43 3.94 10.00
CA GLU A 16 -2.70 3.36 10.44
C GLU A 16 -3.75 4.46 10.64
N ARG A 17 -3.38 5.57 11.27
CA ARG A 17 -4.28 6.72 11.42
C ARG A 17 -4.74 7.29 10.08
N TRP A 18 -3.86 7.40 9.08
CA TRP A 18 -4.28 7.84 7.74
C TRP A 18 -5.28 6.88 7.10
N PHE A 19 -5.08 5.58 7.28
CA PHE A 19 -6.02 4.55 6.83
C PHE A 19 -7.38 4.68 7.51
N LEU A 20 -7.42 4.71 8.84
CA LEU A 20 -8.64 4.83 9.63
C LEU A 20 -9.42 6.12 9.33
N MET A 21 -8.72 7.26 9.21
CA MET A 21 -9.35 8.54 8.86
C MET A 21 -9.95 8.54 7.45
N TYR A 22 -9.31 7.88 6.48
CA TYR A 22 -9.87 7.74 5.15
C TYR A 22 -11.18 6.96 5.17
N HIS A 23 -11.19 5.83 5.89
CA HIS A 23 -12.38 4.98 6.01
C HIS A 23 -13.44 5.54 6.96
N LYS A 24 -13.12 6.56 7.76
CA LYS A 24 -13.98 7.10 8.83
C LYS A 24 -14.46 5.99 9.78
N ALA A 25 -13.54 5.10 10.14
CA ALA A 25 -13.82 3.89 10.89
C ALA A 25 -12.79 3.70 12.01
N GLU A 26 -13.15 2.90 13.01
CA GLU A 26 -12.24 2.48 14.07
C GLU A 26 -11.50 1.20 13.68
N ARG A 27 -10.39 0.91 14.37
CA ARG A 27 -9.60 -0.31 14.13
C ARG A 27 -10.43 -1.59 14.26
N SER A 28 -11.41 -1.61 15.16
CA SER A 28 -12.36 -2.70 15.40
C SER A 28 -13.30 -2.97 14.23
N SER A 29 -13.43 -2.03 13.29
CA SER A 29 -14.23 -2.20 12.07
C SER A 29 -13.55 -3.06 11.00
N PHE A 30 -12.30 -3.45 11.24
CA PHE A 30 -11.50 -4.27 10.32
C PHE A 30 -11.18 -5.61 10.98
N ASN A 31 -11.40 -6.69 10.25
CA ASN A 31 -11.13 -8.05 10.73
C ASN A 31 -10.10 -8.81 9.89
N GLY A 32 -9.48 -8.13 8.91
CA GLY A 32 -8.44 -8.70 8.07
C GLY A 32 -8.94 -9.42 6.83
N SER A 33 -10.27 -9.60 6.68
CA SER A 33 -10.87 -10.17 5.46
C SER A 33 -11.03 -9.13 4.35
N GLU A 34 -10.92 -7.85 4.66
CA GLU A 34 -11.06 -6.79 3.67
C GLU A 34 -9.87 -6.82 2.68
N PRO A 35 -10.11 -6.53 1.38
CA PRO A 35 -9.02 -6.50 0.41
C PRO A 35 -7.91 -5.51 0.76
N PHE A 36 -8.24 -4.40 1.43
CA PHE A 36 -7.26 -3.46 1.97
C PHE A 36 -7.50 -3.28 3.46
N THR A 37 -6.54 -3.70 4.27
CA THR A 37 -6.71 -3.79 5.73
C THR A 37 -5.40 -3.53 6.47
N ILE A 38 -5.49 -3.48 7.80
CA ILE A 38 -4.34 -3.33 8.70
C ILE A 38 -3.65 -4.69 8.81
N PHE A 39 -2.32 -4.73 8.66
CA PHE A 39 -1.54 -5.96 8.62
C PHE A 39 -1.77 -6.86 9.84
N ASN A 40 -1.79 -6.26 11.03
CA ASN A 40 -2.02 -6.99 12.29
C ASN A 40 -3.46 -7.52 12.45
N GLN A 41 -4.39 -7.17 11.56
CA GLN A 41 -5.74 -7.76 11.53
C GLN A 41 -5.80 -9.05 10.71
N LEU A 42 -4.77 -9.36 9.90
CA LEU A 42 -4.70 -10.65 9.21
C LEU A 42 -4.61 -11.80 10.22
N TYR A 43 -5.07 -12.99 9.83
CA TYR A 43 -4.77 -14.21 10.59
C TYR A 43 -3.27 -14.44 10.73
N PHE A 44 -2.85 -14.97 11.88
CA PHE A 44 -1.45 -15.14 12.25
C PHE A 44 -0.64 -15.94 11.22
N GLU A 45 -1.24 -16.99 10.66
CA GLU A 45 -0.64 -17.81 9.61
C GLU A 45 -0.33 -16.98 8.36
N LYS A 46 -1.24 -16.07 7.98
CA LYS A 46 -1.07 -15.20 6.81
C LYS A 46 0.01 -14.15 7.06
N GLN A 47 0.07 -13.58 8.27
CA GLN A 47 1.12 -12.66 8.66
C GLN A 47 2.49 -13.34 8.54
N ASN A 48 2.66 -14.54 9.10
CA ASN A 48 3.91 -15.29 9.02
C ASN A 48 4.28 -15.70 7.59
N GLN A 49 3.28 -16.08 6.78
CA GLN A 49 3.49 -16.36 5.37
C GLN A 49 4.06 -15.15 4.64
N LEU A 50 3.51 -13.95 4.87
CA LEU A 50 3.98 -12.73 4.22
C LEU A 50 5.34 -12.29 4.78
N ILE A 51 5.54 -12.41 6.10
CA ILE A 51 6.80 -12.03 6.74
C ILE A 51 7.95 -12.91 6.27
N SER A 52 7.74 -14.22 6.16
CA SER A 52 8.78 -15.17 5.73
C SER A 52 9.24 -15.00 4.28
N ARG A 53 8.41 -14.36 3.43
CA ARG A 53 8.77 -14.08 2.03
C ARG A 53 9.67 -12.86 1.89
N VAL A 54 9.60 -11.92 2.83
CA VAL A 54 10.21 -10.59 2.67
C VAL A 54 11.35 -10.40 3.66
N GLU A 55 12.48 -9.93 3.17
CA GLU A 55 13.59 -9.50 4.02
C GLU A 55 13.33 -8.07 4.53
N PHE A 56 12.86 -7.95 5.78
CA PHE A 56 12.64 -6.67 6.44
C PHE A 56 13.91 -6.15 7.09
N ASN A 57 14.08 -4.84 7.08
CA ASN A 57 15.02 -4.22 8.01
C ASN A 57 14.59 -4.51 9.45
N LYS A 58 15.53 -4.65 10.39
CA LYS A 58 15.25 -5.03 11.80
C LYS A 58 14.17 -4.19 12.51
N LYS A 59 13.86 -3.00 11.99
CA LYS A 59 12.93 -2.01 12.56
C LYS A 59 11.81 -1.63 11.58
N GLU A 60 11.75 -2.28 10.43
CA GLU A 60 10.70 -2.07 9.46
C GLU A 60 9.45 -2.83 9.91
N ILE A 61 8.34 -2.10 10.07
CA ILE A 61 7.09 -2.67 10.59
C ILE A 61 6.10 -2.73 9.42
N PRO A 62 5.55 -3.91 9.08
CA PRO A 62 4.40 -4.01 8.19
C PRO A 62 3.17 -3.38 8.84
N VAL A 63 2.46 -2.51 8.12
CA VAL A 63 1.33 -1.74 8.68
C VAL A 63 0.04 -2.00 7.95
N LEU A 64 0.04 -1.91 6.62
CA LEU A 64 -1.15 -2.17 5.79
C LEU A 64 -0.84 -3.24 4.76
N VAL A 65 -1.89 -3.92 4.31
CA VAL A 65 -1.82 -4.96 3.28
C VAL A 65 -3.00 -4.81 2.34
N LEU A 66 -2.68 -4.74 1.06
CA LEU A 66 -3.63 -4.81 -0.04
C LEU A 66 -3.51 -6.19 -0.70
N SER A 67 -4.53 -7.01 -0.55
CA SER A 67 -4.70 -8.28 -1.24
C SER A 67 -5.18 -8.04 -2.67
N LEU A 68 -4.41 -8.54 -3.65
CA LEU A 68 -4.76 -8.46 -5.07
C LEU A 68 -5.44 -9.76 -5.53
N ASN A 69 -4.96 -10.89 -5.01
CA ASN A 69 -5.54 -12.22 -5.11
C ASN A 69 -4.97 -13.11 -3.99
N THR A 70 -5.22 -14.42 -4.02
CA THR A 70 -4.78 -15.36 -2.98
C THR A 70 -3.26 -15.37 -2.74
N ASN A 71 -2.46 -15.09 -3.78
CA ASN A 71 -1.00 -15.23 -3.77
C ASN A 71 -0.25 -13.91 -4.02
N GLU A 72 -0.97 -12.83 -4.25
CA GLU A 72 -0.40 -11.55 -4.67
C GLU A 72 -0.85 -10.40 -3.76
N PHE A 73 0.12 -9.65 -3.25
CA PHE A 73 -0.08 -8.68 -2.18
C PHE A 73 0.78 -7.44 -2.40
N ILE A 74 0.28 -6.29 -1.95
CA ILE A 74 1.10 -5.09 -1.73
C ILE A 74 1.12 -4.81 -0.24
N LEU A 75 2.31 -4.86 0.37
CA LEU A 75 2.54 -4.44 1.74
C LEU A 75 2.95 -2.98 1.78
N ASN A 76 2.43 -2.29 2.78
CA ASN A 76 2.90 -0.98 3.20
C ASN A 76 3.61 -1.14 4.53
N THR A 77 4.89 -0.80 4.58
CA THR A 77 5.67 -0.80 5.82
C THR A 77 5.92 0.63 6.30
N THR A 78 6.68 0.78 7.37
CA THR A 78 7.18 2.08 7.82
C THR A 78 8.21 2.70 6.86
N GLU A 79 8.76 1.94 5.91
CA GLU A 79 9.88 2.38 5.06
C GLU A 79 9.60 2.33 3.55
N ARG A 80 8.77 1.39 3.10
CA ARG A 80 8.57 1.11 1.68
C ARG A 80 7.23 0.46 1.37
N PHE A 81 6.91 0.51 0.09
CA PHE A 81 5.96 -0.41 -0.51
C PHE A 81 6.67 -1.71 -0.94
N ILE A 82 6.01 -2.84 -0.80
CA ILE A 82 6.53 -4.15 -1.20
C ILE A 82 5.44 -4.88 -1.98
N HIS A 83 5.65 -5.10 -3.27
CA HIS A 83 4.77 -5.92 -4.09
C HIS A 83 5.32 -7.34 -4.14
N ILE A 84 4.46 -8.29 -3.80
CA ILE A 84 4.78 -9.70 -3.66
C ILE A 84 3.87 -10.45 -4.64
N ASP A 85 4.45 -11.14 -5.60
CA ASP A 85 3.72 -11.97 -6.56
C ASP A 85 4.40 -13.33 -6.75
N ASN A 86 3.96 -14.12 -7.74
CA ASN A 86 4.56 -15.44 -8.01
C ASN A 86 5.95 -15.34 -8.68
N SER A 87 6.25 -14.20 -9.32
CA SER A 87 7.52 -13.95 -10.02
C SER A 87 8.62 -13.46 -9.09
N GLY A 88 8.25 -12.85 -7.96
CA GLY A 88 9.20 -12.42 -6.95
C GLY A 88 8.66 -11.29 -6.08
N ILE A 89 9.59 -10.47 -5.61
CA ILE A 89 9.32 -9.35 -4.72
C ILE A 89 9.95 -8.11 -5.31
N THR A 90 9.16 -7.05 -5.46
CA THR A 90 9.66 -5.73 -5.82
C THR A 90 9.37 -4.74 -4.71
N SER A 91 10.22 -3.71 -4.57
CA SER A 91 10.12 -2.75 -3.48
C SER A 91 10.32 -1.33 -3.97
N LEU A 92 9.62 -0.40 -3.32
CA LEU A 92 9.77 1.03 -3.53
C LEU A 92 9.87 1.75 -2.19
N PHE A 93 11.07 2.21 -1.84
CA PHE A 93 11.30 2.96 -0.62
C PHE A 93 10.65 4.34 -0.68
N TYR A 94 10.07 4.76 0.45
CA TYR A 94 9.45 6.08 0.54
C TYR A 94 10.46 7.20 0.32
N LYS A 95 11.73 6.98 0.67
CA LYS A 95 12.82 7.92 0.39
C LYS A 95 12.99 8.19 -1.12
N ASP A 96 12.58 7.26 -1.98
CA ASP A 96 12.68 7.34 -3.44
C ASP A 96 11.33 7.65 -4.10
N PHE A 97 10.23 7.60 -3.33
CA PHE A 97 8.87 7.88 -3.79
C PHE A 97 8.56 9.38 -3.85
N ASP A 98 7.91 9.82 -4.92
CA ASP A 98 7.48 11.22 -5.14
C ASP A 98 5.95 11.39 -5.17
N GLY A 99 5.20 10.31 -5.43
CA GLY A 99 3.74 10.32 -5.47
C GLY A 99 3.20 9.25 -6.44
N ASN A 100 1.89 9.18 -6.62
CA ASN A 100 1.28 8.30 -7.61
C ASN A 100 0.92 9.04 -8.92
N ARG A 101 0.74 8.29 -10.00
CA ARG A 101 0.25 8.76 -11.31
C ARG A 101 -1.18 8.33 -11.61
N GLY A 102 -1.84 7.66 -10.66
CA GLY A 102 -3.15 7.05 -10.87
C GLY A 102 -3.08 5.81 -11.74
N PHE A 103 -4.24 5.35 -12.20
CA PHE A 103 -4.36 4.24 -13.13
C PHE A 103 -3.93 4.65 -14.53
N LYS A 104 -3.20 3.78 -15.22
CA LYS A 104 -2.91 3.94 -16.65
C LYS A 104 -4.24 4.00 -17.40
N ALA A 105 -4.40 5.00 -18.28
CA ALA A 105 -5.64 5.20 -19.00
C ALA A 105 -6.02 3.94 -19.80
N PHE A 106 -7.24 3.45 -19.61
CA PHE A 106 -7.82 2.46 -20.51
C PHE A 106 -8.04 3.16 -21.85
N GLY A 107 -7.34 2.72 -22.90
CA GLY A 107 -7.57 3.25 -24.24
C GLY A 107 -9.05 3.06 -24.66
N PRO A 108 -9.61 3.95 -25.50
CA PRO A 108 -10.94 3.71 -26.07
C PRO A 108 -10.93 2.36 -26.78
N GLY A 109 -11.70 1.40 -26.27
CA GLY A 109 -11.76 0.03 -26.81
C GLY A 109 -11.31 -1.09 -25.87
N GLN A 110 -10.69 -0.80 -24.72
CA GLN A 110 -10.47 -1.80 -23.65
C GLN A 110 -11.69 -1.86 -22.70
N MET A 111 -12.88 -2.01 -23.27
CA MET A 111 -14.01 -2.59 -22.54
C MET A 111 -13.91 -4.09 -22.69
N ASP A 112 -13.28 -4.73 -21.71
CA ASP A 112 -13.30 -6.17 -21.59
C ASP A 112 -14.76 -6.62 -21.33
N ASN A 113 -15.42 -7.00 -22.43
CA ASN A 113 -16.76 -7.56 -22.58
C ASN A 113 -17.91 -6.85 -21.84
N ARG A 114 -18.60 -5.92 -22.53
CA ARG A 114 -20.06 -5.59 -22.46
C ARG A 114 -20.79 -5.68 -21.11
N THR A 115 -20.07 -5.54 -20.01
CA THR A 115 -20.63 -5.57 -18.66
C THR A 115 -20.26 -4.21 -18.09
N ILE A 116 -21.27 -3.43 -17.72
CA ILE A 116 -21.07 -2.31 -16.81
C ILE A 116 -20.69 -2.96 -15.47
N VAL A 117 -19.44 -3.43 -15.36
CA VAL A 117 -18.88 -3.88 -14.11
C VAL A 117 -18.99 -2.66 -13.23
N ASN A 118 -19.76 -2.76 -12.16
CA ASN A 118 -19.93 -1.65 -11.24
C ASN A 118 -18.56 -1.46 -10.59
N ILE A 119 -17.72 -0.61 -11.20
CA ILE A 119 -16.35 -0.29 -10.78
C ILE A 119 -16.34 0.12 -9.31
N LYS A 120 -17.50 0.49 -8.75
CA LYS A 120 -17.70 0.92 -7.37
C LYS A 120 -17.63 -0.19 -6.32
N THR A 121 -17.71 -1.48 -6.63
CA THR A 121 -17.83 -2.53 -5.58
C THR A 121 -16.67 -3.53 -5.52
N GLU A 122 -16.20 -4.11 -6.62
CA GLU A 122 -15.20 -5.22 -6.58
C GLU A 122 -14.05 -5.10 -7.60
N GLY A 123 -13.93 -3.94 -8.26
CA GLY A 123 -13.02 -3.58 -9.35
C GLY A 123 -11.93 -4.56 -9.83
N LYS A 124 -11.84 -4.74 -11.16
CA LYS A 124 -10.74 -5.46 -11.83
C LYS A 124 -9.37 -4.89 -11.48
N LEU A 125 -8.32 -5.71 -11.47
CA LEU A 125 -6.93 -5.26 -11.37
C LEU A 125 -6.56 -4.37 -12.57
N ALA A 126 -5.89 -3.27 -12.33
CA ALA A 126 -5.37 -2.37 -13.36
C ALA A 126 -4.00 -1.81 -12.96
N GLU A 127 -3.19 -1.43 -13.96
CA GLU A 127 -1.87 -0.86 -13.73
C GLU A 127 -1.98 0.52 -13.04
N PHE A 128 -1.51 0.58 -11.79
CA PHE A 128 -1.44 1.81 -11.00
C PHE A 128 0.02 2.30 -10.92
N GLY A 129 0.26 3.54 -11.33
CA GLY A 129 1.59 4.11 -11.39
C GLY A 129 2.06 4.70 -10.06
N LEU A 130 3.22 4.29 -9.57
CA LEU A 130 3.96 4.92 -8.49
C LEU A 130 5.19 5.61 -9.06
N LYS A 131 5.32 6.92 -8.82
CA LYS A 131 6.38 7.77 -9.36
C LYS A 131 7.55 7.85 -8.38
N LYS A 132 8.75 7.59 -8.88
CA LYS A 132 10.02 7.82 -8.20
C LYS A 132 10.49 9.27 -8.34
N LYS A 133 11.41 9.69 -7.47
CA LYS A 133 12.00 11.04 -7.47
C LYS A 133 12.87 11.33 -8.68
N ASP A 134 13.45 10.31 -9.30
CA ASP A 134 14.19 10.42 -10.56
C ASP A 134 13.27 10.59 -11.79
N GLY A 135 11.96 10.47 -11.62
CA GLY A 135 10.95 10.60 -12.67
C GLY A 135 10.45 9.27 -13.23
N GLU A 136 11.09 8.15 -12.91
CA GLU A 136 10.64 6.81 -13.30
C GLU A 136 9.26 6.50 -12.70
N VAL A 137 8.43 5.76 -13.43
CA VAL A 137 7.13 5.29 -12.95
C VAL A 137 7.13 3.77 -12.96
N ILE A 138 6.97 3.17 -11.78
CA ILE A 138 6.71 1.73 -11.65
C ILE A 138 5.21 1.50 -11.69
N TYR A 139 4.77 0.46 -12.38
CA TYR A 139 3.37 0.10 -12.48
C TYR A 139 3.14 -1.21 -11.76
N TRP A 140 2.22 -1.20 -10.79
CA TRP A 140 1.79 -2.41 -10.09
C TRP A 140 0.29 -2.61 -10.30
N PRO A 141 -0.16 -3.87 -10.39
CA PRO A 141 -1.58 -4.16 -10.41
C PRO A 141 -2.22 -3.75 -9.08
N VAL A 142 -3.30 -2.98 -9.14
CA VAL A 142 -4.11 -2.57 -7.98
C VAL A 142 -5.58 -2.78 -8.36
N PRO A 143 -6.44 -3.33 -7.47
CA PRO A 143 -7.85 -3.46 -7.76
C PRO A 143 -8.45 -2.08 -8.02
N THR A 144 -9.29 -1.96 -9.02
CA THR A 144 -10.10 -0.75 -9.18
C THR A 144 -11.19 -0.69 -8.10
N GLY A 145 -11.97 0.38 -8.05
CA GLY A 145 -13.05 0.50 -7.06
C GLY A 145 -12.59 0.85 -5.66
N LYS A 146 -13.42 0.56 -4.65
CA LYS A 146 -13.21 0.99 -3.26
C LYS A 146 -11.80 0.69 -2.71
N PRO A 147 -11.28 -0.55 -2.78
CA PRO A 147 -9.94 -0.84 -2.26
C PRO A 147 -8.84 -0.09 -3.03
N GLY A 148 -8.96 0.05 -4.35
CA GLY A 148 -8.03 0.83 -5.16
C GLY A 148 -8.03 2.32 -4.87
N PHE A 149 -9.22 2.91 -4.72
CA PHE A 149 -9.35 4.32 -4.37
C PHE A 149 -8.83 4.59 -2.95
N ALA A 150 -9.05 3.66 -2.01
CA ALA A 150 -8.46 3.74 -0.68
C ALA A 150 -6.93 3.71 -0.75
N PHE A 151 -6.37 2.72 -1.45
CA PHE A 151 -4.94 2.61 -1.69
C PHE A 151 -4.37 3.88 -2.33
N TRP A 152 -4.99 4.40 -3.40
CA TRP A 152 -4.58 5.65 -4.03
C TRP A 152 -4.52 6.81 -3.02
N ASN A 153 -5.60 7.06 -2.28
CA ASN A 153 -5.67 8.19 -1.36
C ASN A 153 -4.63 8.09 -0.24
N ILE A 154 -4.41 6.88 0.28
CA ILE A 154 -3.50 6.65 1.40
C ILE A 154 -2.04 6.68 0.94
N THR A 155 -1.73 6.08 -0.21
CA THR A 155 -0.36 6.08 -0.78
C THR A 155 0.18 7.48 -1.06
N ASP A 156 -0.65 8.44 -1.49
CA ASP A 156 -0.19 9.82 -1.69
C ASP A 156 0.39 10.44 -0.39
N LYS A 157 -0.13 10.05 0.78
CA LYS A 157 0.39 10.52 2.08
C LYS A 157 1.80 10.02 2.36
N PHE A 158 2.22 8.91 1.76
CA PHE A 158 3.50 8.28 2.11
C PHE A 158 4.70 9.05 1.57
N ARG A 159 4.48 9.94 0.60
CA ARG A 159 5.47 10.95 0.19
C ARG A 159 5.91 11.82 1.37
N ILE A 160 5.05 12.01 2.38
CA ILE A 160 5.36 12.77 3.59
C ILE A 160 6.43 12.04 4.40
N ILE A 161 6.35 10.71 4.51
CA ILE A 161 7.33 9.91 5.25
C ILE A 161 8.72 10.10 4.63
N GLY A 162 8.83 9.84 3.32
CA GLY A 162 10.11 9.95 2.60
C GLY A 162 10.69 11.36 2.50
N ARG A 163 9.87 12.41 2.70
CA ARG A 163 10.32 13.82 2.62
C ARG A 163 10.58 14.45 3.98
N ARG A 164 9.78 14.11 4.99
CA ARG A 164 9.75 14.82 6.28
C ARG A 164 10.32 14.01 7.43
N TYR A 165 10.33 12.68 7.38
CA TYR A 165 10.68 11.88 8.55
C TYR A 165 12.13 11.39 8.50
N VAL A 166 12.77 11.38 9.67
CA VAL A 166 13.97 10.58 9.96
C VAL A 166 13.52 9.53 10.95
N ILE A 167 13.56 8.27 10.52
CA ILE A 167 13.16 7.14 11.38
C ILE A 167 14.37 6.76 12.23
N LYS A 168 14.22 6.86 13.56
CA LYS A 168 15.27 6.55 14.54
C LYS A 168 14.88 5.37 15.42
N PRO A 169 15.86 4.63 15.98
CA PRO A 169 15.62 3.65 17.04
C PRO A 169 14.76 4.23 18.19
N GLU A 170 13.98 3.38 18.86
CA GLU A 170 13.59 3.66 20.25
C GLU A 170 14.85 3.62 21.12
N GLU A 171 14.98 4.61 22.02
CA GLU A 171 16.06 4.70 23.02
C GLU A 171 15.82 3.72 24.17
#